data_AF-A0A392NM41-F1
#
_entry.id   AF-A0A392NM41-F1
#
_cell.length_a   1.000
_cell.length_b   1.000
_cell.length_c   1.000
_cell.angle_alpha   90.00
_cell.angle_beta   90.00
_cell.angle_gamma   90.00
#
_symmetry.space_group_name_H-M   'P 1'
#
loop_
_entity.id
_entity.type
_entity.pdbx_description
1 polymer ?
#
loop_
_entity_poly.entity_id
_entity_poly.type
_entity_poly.pdbx_seq_one_letter_code
_entity_poly.pdbx_strand_id
1 'polypeptide(L)'
;ARDVNEVVLCVKDLNSPSFHPSMVSVWVTDSFERKDTERDLLGKLLIDLVKSHGGTLSQAQLVEGFESVLSTLEDGVTDAPKAPEFLGRIFAKAITEHVVSLEEIGRLIHNGGESLLQIGLAADVLGSTLEVIQTEKGDAFLTEIQTSSNLQLQTFQPPEPIKPRKLEKFI
;
A
#
# COMPACT_ATOMS: atom_id res chain seq x y z
N ALA A 1 14.78 12.67 -10.45
CA ALA A 1 14.21 14.02 -10.28
C ALA A 1 13.60 14.12 -8.89
N ARG A 2 13.75 15.25 -8.18
CA ARG A 2 13.10 15.48 -6.86
C ARG A 2 11.92 16.46 -6.94
N ASP A 3 11.57 16.91 -8.15
CA ASP A 3 10.48 17.83 -8.36
C ASP A 3 9.19 17.07 -8.69
N VAL A 4 8.25 17.05 -7.74
CA VAL A 4 6.94 16.40 -7.90
C VAL A 4 6.16 17.05 -9.05
N ASN A 5 6.29 18.36 -9.27
CA ASN A 5 5.58 19.04 -10.35
C ASN A 5 6.12 18.62 -11.72
N GLU A 6 7.44 18.42 -11.83
CA GLU A 6 8.06 17.90 -13.05
C GLU A 6 7.52 16.50 -13.37
N VAL A 7 7.45 15.61 -12.36
CA VAL A 7 6.90 14.26 -12.57
C VAL A 7 5.42 14.30 -12.96
N VAL A 8 4.61 15.16 -12.32
CA VAL A 8 3.20 15.37 -12.67
C VAL A 8 3.07 15.81 -14.13
N LEU A 9 3.89 16.75 -14.58
CA LEU A 9 3.88 17.21 -15.98
C LEU A 9 4.31 16.11 -16.93
N CYS A 10 5.39 15.38 -16.63
CA CYS A 10 5.85 14.27 -17.48
C CYS A 10 4.81 13.17 -17.64
N VAL A 11 4.10 12.79 -16.57
CA VAL A 11 3.03 11.79 -16.65
C VAL A 11 1.85 12.30 -17.48
N LYS A 12 1.49 13.58 -17.33
CA LYS A 12 0.45 14.21 -18.17
C LYS A 12 0.85 14.25 -19.64
N ASP A 13 2.10 14.61 -19.94
CA ASP A 13 2.64 14.71 -21.30
C ASP A 13 2.73 13.34 -22.01
N LEU A 14 2.95 12.27 -21.25
CA LEU A 14 2.90 10.89 -21.76
C LEU A 14 1.50 10.56 -22.34
N ASN A 15 0.44 11.22 -21.86
CA ASN A 15 -0.95 11.11 -22.30
C ASN A 15 -1.43 9.66 -22.53
N SER A 16 -1.06 8.78 -21.60
CA SER A 16 -1.22 7.32 -21.73
C SER A 16 -1.91 6.72 -20.49
N PRO A 17 -3.16 7.14 -20.18
CA PRO A 17 -3.83 6.80 -18.94
C PRO A 17 -4.03 5.29 -18.73
N SER A 18 -4.15 4.50 -19.80
CA SER A 18 -4.25 3.04 -19.71
C SER A 18 -2.99 2.37 -19.11
N PHE A 19 -1.85 3.06 -19.08
CA PHE A 19 -0.60 2.54 -18.52
C PHE A 19 -0.36 2.97 -17.07
N HIS A 20 -1.20 3.85 -16.52
CA HIS A 20 -1.02 4.35 -15.15
C HIS A 20 -1.03 3.24 -14.07
N PRO A 21 -1.92 2.23 -14.12
CA PRO A 21 -1.86 1.12 -13.16
C PRO A 21 -0.52 0.36 -13.22
N SER A 22 -0.05 0.05 -14.43
CA SER A 22 1.25 -0.62 -14.63
C SER A 22 2.41 0.24 -14.15
N MET A 23 2.37 1.56 -14.39
CA MET A 23 3.36 2.51 -13.88
C MET A 23 3.42 2.49 -12.35
N VAL A 24 2.27 2.54 -11.67
CA VAL A 24 2.19 2.42 -10.21
C VAL A 24 2.82 1.11 -9.75
N SER A 25 2.45 -0.01 -10.37
CA SER A 25 2.97 -1.33 -10.01
C SER A 25 4.49 -1.41 -10.13
N VAL A 26 5.04 -0.97 -11.27
CA VAL A 26 6.49 -0.95 -11.51
C VAL A 26 7.21 -0.07 -10.50
N TRP A 27 6.70 1.13 -10.23
CA TRP A 27 7.34 2.06 -9.29
C TRP A 27 7.35 1.52 -7.86
N VAL A 28 6.24 0.94 -7.41
CA VAL A 28 6.14 0.38 -6.06
C VAL A 28 7.07 -0.83 -5.93
N THR A 29 7.06 -1.76 -6.90
CA THR A 29 7.92 -2.94 -6.87
C THR A 29 9.41 -2.56 -6.91
N ASP A 30 9.83 -1.65 -7.80
CA ASP A 30 11.22 -1.17 -7.84
C ASP A 30 11.63 -0.50 -6.53
N SER A 31 10.70 0.17 -5.84
CA SER A 31 10.99 0.83 -4.57
C SER A 31 11.33 -0.12 -3.43
N PHE A 32 10.96 -1.41 -3.52
CA PHE A 32 11.25 -2.39 -2.48
C PHE A 32 12.75 -2.57 -2.22
N GLU A 33 13.60 -2.33 -3.21
CA GLU A 33 15.07 -2.43 -3.11
C GLU A 33 15.77 -1.08 -2.85
N ARG A 34 15.03 0.03 -2.82
CA ARG A 34 15.57 1.40 -2.68
C ARG A 34 15.91 1.76 -1.22
N LYS A 35 16.25 3.01 -0.92
CA LYS A 35 16.41 3.47 0.48
C LYS A 35 15.09 3.98 1.03
N ASP A 36 14.95 3.98 2.36
CA ASP A 36 13.72 4.46 3.04
C ASP A 36 13.29 5.85 2.59
N THR A 37 14.24 6.77 2.42
CA THR A 37 13.95 8.13 1.93
C THR A 37 13.31 8.12 0.53
N GLU A 38 13.76 7.23 -0.36
CA GLU A 38 13.21 7.13 -1.72
C GLU A 38 11.80 6.53 -1.70
N ARG A 39 11.55 5.57 -0.82
CA ARG A 39 10.22 4.96 -0.61
C ARG A 39 9.22 5.98 -0.07
N ASP A 40 9.62 6.79 0.91
CA ASP A 40 8.76 7.86 1.47
C ASP A 40 8.42 8.92 0.42
N LEU A 41 9.40 9.27 -0.42
CA LEU A 41 9.19 10.17 -1.55
C LEU A 41 8.22 9.57 -2.58
N LEU A 42 8.34 8.28 -2.90
CA LEU A 42 7.40 7.60 -3.79
C LEU A 42 5.98 7.59 -3.21
N GLY A 43 5.83 7.20 -1.94
CA GLY A 43 4.53 7.23 -1.27
C GLY A 43 3.92 8.62 -1.31
N LYS A 44 4.73 9.69 -1.15
CA LYS A 44 4.25 11.08 -1.31
C LYS A 44 3.80 11.38 -2.74
N LEU A 45 4.64 11.04 -3.71
CA LEU A 45 4.40 11.29 -5.12
C LEU A 45 3.10 10.63 -5.60
N LEU A 46 2.82 9.38 -5.21
CA LEU A 46 1.59 8.68 -5.60
C LEU A 46 0.35 9.42 -5.10
N ILE A 47 0.36 9.91 -3.85
CA ILE A 47 -0.74 10.71 -3.31
C ILE A 47 -0.85 12.06 -4.02
N ASP A 48 0.27 12.73 -4.24
CA ASP A 48 0.31 14.02 -4.93
C ASP A 48 -0.22 13.88 -6.36
N LEU A 49 0.09 12.78 -7.07
CA LEU A 49 -0.44 12.50 -8.41
C LEU A 49 -1.96 12.34 -8.42
N VAL A 50 -2.53 11.66 -7.42
CA VAL A 50 -3.99 11.52 -7.29
C VAL A 50 -4.67 12.83 -6.92
N LYS A 51 -4.11 13.57 -5.96
CA LYS A 51 -4.71 14.83 -5.45
C LYS A 51 -4.38 16.04 -6.34
N SER A 52 -3.46 15.91 -7.30
CA SER A 52 -3.09 16.99 -8.21
C SER A 52 -4.28 17.48 -9.04
N HIS A 53 -4.35 18.79 -9.26
CA HIS A 53 -5.42 19.38 -10.05
C HIS A 53 -5.34 18.87 -11.50
N GLY A 54 -6.44 18.30 -11.98
CA GLY A 54 -6.55 17.72 -13.33
C GLY A 54 -6.39 16.21 -13.42
N GLY A 55 -6.31 15.48 -12.28
CA GLY A 55 -6.50 14.03 -12.25
C GLY A 55 -5.45 13.21 -13.01
N THR A 56 -4.17 13.53 -12.82
CA THR A 56 -3.05 12.81 -13.46
C THR A 56 -3.12 11.30 -13.22
N LEU A 57 -3.50 10.90 -12.02
CA LEU A 57 -3.74 9.51 -11.63
C LEU A 57 -5.11 9.45 -10.96
N SER A 58 -6.01 8.58 -11.43
CA SER A 58 -7.27 8.33 -10.72
C SER A 58 -7.04 7.37 -9.55
N GLN A 59 -7.91 7.44 -8.54
CA GLN A 59 -7.92 6.48 -7.43
C GLN A 59 -8.04 5.03 -7.93
N ALA A 60 -8.91 4.79 -8.92
CA ALA A 60 -9.09 3.45 -9.50
C ALA A 60 -7.80 2.90 -10.13
N GLN A 61 -7.05 3.75 -10.86
CA GLN A 61 -5.77 3.34 -11.43
C GLN A 61 -4.70 3.09 -10.36
N LEU A 62 -4.69 3.86 -9.27
CA LEU A 62 -3.80 3.60 -8.13
C LEU A 62 -4.12 2.24 -7.49
N VAL A 63 -5.41 1.97 -7.27
CA VAL A 63 -5.91 0.70 -6.69
C VAL A 63 -5.55 -0.50 -7.57
N GLU A 64 -5.79 -0.42 -8.89
CA GLU A 64 -5.42 -1.47 -9.85
C GLU A 64 -3.89 -1.73 -9.88
N GLY A 65 -3.11 -0.66 -9.73
CA GLY A 65 -1.65 -0.78 -9.56
C GLY A 65 -1.28 -1.53 -8.27
N PHE A 66 -1.95 -1.24 -7.16
CA PHE A 66 -1.74 -1.95 -5.88
C PHE A 66 -2.17 -3.41 -5.93
N GLU A 67 -3.27 -3.74 -6.61
CA GLU A 67 -3.67 -5.13 -6.88
C GLU A 67 -2.57 -5.90 -7.59
N SER A 68 -1.98 -5.29 -8.63
CA SER A 68 -0.87 -5.89 -9.38
C SER A 68 0.35 -6.14 -8.48
N VAL A 69 0.72 -5.17 -7.62
CA VAL A 69 1.84 -5.33 -6.67
C VAL A 69 1.56 -6.47 -5.68
N LEU A 70 0.35 -6.55 -5.14
CA LEU A 70 -0.02 -7.62 -4.20
C LEU A 70 0.08 -9.00 -4.86
N SER A 71 -0.38 -9.13 -6.10
CA SER A 71 -0.33 -10.39 -6.85
C SER A 71 1.09 -10.93 -7.09
N THR A 72 2.10 -10.04 -7.11
CA THR A 72 3.51 -10.40 -7.29
C THR A 72 4.34 -10.23 -6.01
N LEU A 73 3.71 -9.96 -4.87
CA LEU A 73 4.42 -9.63 -3.63
C LEU A 73 5.22 -10.82 -3.09
N GLU A 74 4.70 -12.04 -3.24
CA GLU A 74 5.38 -13.26 -2.83
C GLU A 74 6.76 -13.40 -3.52
N ASP A 75 6.81 -13.18 -4.84
CA ASP A 75 8.06 -13.18 -5.59
C ASP A 75 8.97 -12.04 -5.12
N GLY A 76 8.43 -10.83 -4.97
CA GLY A 76 9.19 -9.64 -4.56
C GLY A 76 9.83 -9.74 -3.16
N VAL A 77 9.27 -10.56 -2.27
CA VAL A 77 9.86 -10.83 -0.94
C VAL A 77 11.19 -11.58 -1.04
N THR A 78 11.39 -12.37 -2.10
CA THR A 78 12.65 -13.09 -2.35
C THR A 78 13.82 -12.13 -2.50
N ASP A 79 13.62 -11.04 -3.24
CA ASP A 79 14.64 -10.02 -3.49
C ASP A 79 14.67 -8.96 -2.37
N ALA A 80 13.50 -8.62 -1.82
CA ALA A 80 13.35 -7.62 -0.78
C ALA A 80 12.50 -8.14 0.40
N PRO A 81 13.11 -8.74 1.43
CA PRO A 81 12.39 -9.32 2.58
C PRO A 81 11.50 -8.33 3.36
N LYS A 82 11.73 -7.03 3.19
CA LYS A 82 10.97 -5.93 3.81
C LYS A 82 9.87 -5.36 2.89
N ALA A 83 9.66 -5.90 1.70
CA ALA A 83 8.61 -5.47 0.78
C ALA A 83 7.21 -5.34 1.44
N PRO A 84 6.75 -6.28 2.30
CA PRO A 84 5.44 -6.17 2.95
C PRO A 84 5.34 -4.95 3.88
N GLU A 85 6.41 -4.66 4.62
CA GLU A 85 6.49 -3.50 5.51
C GLU A 85 6.45 -2.19 4.72
N PHE A 86 7.18 -2.13 3.60
CA PHE A 86 7.19 -0.96 2.73
C PHE A 86 5.86 -0.73 2.04
N LEU A 87 5.22 -1.79 1.54
CA LEU A 87 3.88 -1.70 0.96
C LEU A 87 2.88 -1.21 2.01
N GLY A 88 2.96 -1.70 3.25
CA GLY A 88 2.13 -1.24 4.35
C GLY A 88 2.30 0.26 4.65
N ARG A 89 3.52 0.82 4.54
CA ARG A 89 3.74 2.27 4.68
C ARG A 89 3.05 3.08 3.57
N ILE A 90 3.08 2.59 2.33
CA ILE A 90 2.41 3.24 1.20
C ILE A 90 0.89 3.21 1.42
N PHE A 91 0.33 2.08 1.85
CA PHE A 91 -1.10 1.95 2.17
C PHE A 91 -1.51 2.84 3.34
N ALA A 92 -0.72 2.91 4.40
CA ALA A 92 -0.97 3.80 5.53
C ALA A 92 -1.07 5.25 5.09
N LYS A 93 -0.18 5.67 4.19
CA LYS A 93 -0.21 7.01 3.62
C LYS A 93 -1.44 7.26 2.75
N ALA A 94 -1.82 6.29 1.91
CA ALA A 94 -3.04 6.39 1.10
C ALA A 94 -4.31 6.50 1.94
N ILE A 95 -4.37 5.78 3.07
CA ILE A 95 -5.49 5.85 4.02
C ILE A 95 -5.52 7.18 4.75
N THR A 96 -4.39 7.61 5.31
CA THR A 96 -4.31 8.85 6.10
C THR A 96 -4.49 10.12 5.28
N GLU A 97 -4.25 10.05 3.97
CA GLU A 97 -4.49 11.14 3.02
C GLU A 97 -5.88 11.06 2.36
N HIS A 98 -6.73 10.13 2.81
CA HIS A 98 -8.10 9.90 2.34
C HIS A 98 -8.20 9.58 0.84
N VAL A 99 -7.17 8.91 0.29
CA VAL A 99 -7.17 8.44 -1.10
C VAL A 99 -7.82 7.07 -1.22
N VAL A 100 -7.62 6.19 -0.24
CA VAL A 100 -8.17 4.82 -0.21
C VAL A 100 -8.67 4.51 1.20
N SER A 101 -9.72 3.70 1.36
CA SER A 101 -10.20 3.31 2.70
C SER A 101 -9.46 2.09 3.26
N LEU A 102 -9.48 1.90 4.58
CA LEU A 102 -8.95 0.69 5.21
C LEU A 102 -9.68 -0.58 4.74
N GLU A 103 -11.01 -0.49 4.54
CA GLU A 103 -11.81 -1.61 4.01
C GLU A 103 -11.35 -2.00 2.60
N GLU A 104 -11.13 -1.01 1.74
CA GLU A 104 -10.68 -1.24 0.37
C GLU A 104 -9.29 -1.89 0.37
N ILE A 105 -8.33 -1.35 1.12
CA ILE A 105 -6.99 -1.97 1.28
C ILE A 105 -7.09 -3.41 1.78
N GLY A 106 -7.90 -3.69 2.80
CA GLY A 106 -8.05 -5.04 3.30
C GLY A 106 -8.69 -5.99 2.28
N ARG A 107 -9.64 -5.50 1.46
CA ARG A 107 -10.20 -6.26 0.33
C ARG A 107 -9.13 -6.57 -0.71
N LEU A 108 -8.26 -5.60 -1.06
CA LEU A 108 -7.16 -5.83 -2.00
C LEU A 108 -6.21 -6.90 -1.47
N ILE A 109 -5.81 -6.80 -0.19
CA ILE A 109 -4.90 -7.78 0.43
C ILE A 109 -5.52 -9.18 0.40
N HIS A 110 -6.82 -9.31 0.71
CA HIS A 110 -7.53 -10.59 0.67
C HIS A 110 -7.64 -11.15 -0.76
N ASN A 111 -7.79 -10.28 -1.75
CA ASN A 111 -7.88 -10.65 -3.17
C ASN A 111 -6.51 -10.85 -3.84
N GLY A 112 -5.42 -10.43 -3.18
CA GLY A 112 -4.05 -10.47 -3.71
C GLY A 112 -3.49 -11.88 -3.89
N GLY A 113 -4.22 -12.91 -3.42
CA GLY A 113 -3.90 -14.31 -3.63
C GLY A 113 -4.01 -15.12 -2.34
N GLU A 114 -4.45 -16.38 -2.47
CA GLU A 114 -4.55 -17.30 -1.34
C GLU A 114 -3.17 -17.52 -0.69
N SER A 115 -2.10 -17.53 -1.49
CA SER A 115 -0.74 -17.70 -0.99
C SER A 115 -0.38 -16.62 0.04
N LEU A 116 -0.69 -15.35 -0.22
CA LEU A 116 -0.40 -14.24 0.70
C LEU A 116 -0.97 -14.46 2.12
N LEU A 117 -2.16 -15.06 2.22
CA LEU A 117 -2.78 -15.43 3.48
C LEU A 117 -2.04 -16.62 4.12
N GLN A 118 -1.80 -17.68 3.35
CA GLN A 118 -1.15 -18.91 3.85
C GLN A 118 0.27 -18.65 4.38
N ILE A 119 1.08 -17.87 3.67
CA ILE A 119 2.46 -17.55 4.09
C ILE A 119 2.53 -16.36 5.06
N GLY A 120 1.39 -15.71 5.33
CA GLY A 120 1.24 -14.63 6.30
C GLY A 120 1.77 -13.27 5.85
N LEU A 121 1.99 -13.08 4.54
CA LEU A 121 2.32 -11.76 3.98
C LEU A 121 1.15 -10.78 4.08
N ALA A 122 -0.08 -11.28 3.96
CA ALA A 122 -1.29 -10.48 4.18
C ALA A 122 -1.29 -9.83 5.58
N ALA A 123 -0.97 -10.62 6.62
CA ALA A 123 -0.82 -10.13 7.98
C ALA A 123 0.35 -9.13 8.13
N ASP A 124 1.46 -9.35 7.43
CA ASP A 124 2.63 -8.45 7.49
C ASP A 124 2.32 -7.08 6.87
N VAL A 125 1.68 -7.05 5.69
CA VAL A 125 1.28 -5.80 5.02
C VAL A 125 0.26 -5.04 5.87
N LEU A 126 -0.81 -5.71 6.29
CA LEU A 126 -1.89 -5.07 7.06
C LEU A 126 -1.39 -4.63 8.45
N GLY A 127 -0.64 -5.48 9.14
CA GLY A 127 -0.06 -5.13 10.44
C GLY A 127 0.90 -3.94 10.35
N SER A 128 1.73 -3.87 9.31
CA SER A 128 2.59 -2.71 9.06
C SER A 128 1.78 -1.45 8.73
N THR A 129 0.69 -1.60 7.97
CA THR A 129 -0.23 -0.49 7.66
C THR A 129 -0.79 0.13 8.93
N LEU A 130 -1.36 -0.71 9.82
CA LEU A 130 -1.97 -0.24 11.07
C LEU A 130 -0.93 0.35 12.04
N GLU A 131 0.26 -0.26 12.15
CA GLU A 131 1.34 0.25 13.00
C GLU A 131 1.82 1.64 12.56
N VAL A 132 1.94 1.88 11.24
CA VAL A 132 2.31 3.20 10.71
C VAL A 132 1.21 4.22 11.00
N ILE A 133 -0.07 3.87 10.77
CA ILE A 133 -1.20 4.76 11.07
C ILE A 133 -1.23 5.10 12.57
N GLN A 134 -1.08 4.11 13.44
CA GLN A 134 -1.02 4.31 14.89
C GLN A 134 0.10 5.28 15.26
N THR A 135 1.29 5.09 14.70
CA THR A 135 2.48 5.89 15.00
C THR A 135 2.32 7.33 14.51
N GLU A 136 1.73 7.55 13.33
CA GLU A 136 1.64 8.87 12.71
C GLU A 136 0.40 9.67 13.12
N LYS A 137 -0.73 9.00 13.39
CA LYS A 137 -2.03 9.64 13.68
C LYS A 137 -2.59 9.34 15.07
N GLY A 138 -2.02 8.38 15.79
CA GLY A 138 -2.44 8.00 17.14
C GLY A 138 -3.62 7.02 17.18
N ASP A 139 -3.87 6.48 18.38
CA ASP A 139 -4.86 5.42 18.63
C ASP A 139 -6.30 5.84 18.33
N ALA A 140 -6.64 7.10 18.58
CA ALA A 140 -7.99 7.61 18.35
C ALA A 140 -8.37 7.53 16.86
N PHE A 141 -7.46 7.98 15.98
CA PHE A 141 -7.66 7.90 14.54
C PHE A 141 -7.69 6.44 14.06
N LEU A 142 -6.79 5.60 14.57
CA LEU A 142 -6.77 4.18 14.23
C LEU A 142 -8.10 3.49 14.60
N THR A 143 -8.61 3.74 15.80
CA THR A 143 -9.87 3.17 16.29
C THR A 143 -11.05 3.64 15.44
N GLU A 144 -11.06 4.91 15.04
CA GLU A 144 -12.08 5.46 14.14
C GLU A 144 -12.10 4.72 12.80
N ILE A 145 -10.95 4.59 12.12
CA ILE A 145 -10.91 3.91 10.82
C ILE A 145 -11.23 2.42 10.94
N GLN A 146 -10.78 1.75 12.01
CA GLN A 146 -11.09 0.34 12.27
C GLN A 146 -12.58 0.14 12.50
N THR A 147 -13.22 1.00 13.31
CA THR A 147 -14.66 0.93 13.59
C THR A 147 -15.50 1.24 12.34
N SER A 148 -15.01 2.15 11.49
CA SER A 148 -15.65 2.48 10.22
C SER A 148 -15.49 1.37 9.18
N SER A 149 -14.44 0.55 9.31
CA SER A 149 -14.20 -0.59 8.44
C SER A 149 -14.97 -1.82 8.93
N ASN A 150 -15.67 -2.52 8.04
CA ASN A 150 -16.24 -3.83 8.37
C ASN A 150 -15.18 -4.95 8.29
N LEU A 151 -13.91 -4.62 8.55
CA LEU A 151 -12.79 -5.50 8.31
C LEU A 151 -12.57 -6.44 9.51
N GLN A 152 -12.52 -7.74 9.27
CA GLN A 152 -12.19 -8.72 10.30
C GLN A 152 -10.69 -9.02 10.28
N LEU A 153 -9.91 -8.34 11.11
CA LEU A 153 -8.44 -8.47 11.12
C LEU A 153 -7.95 -9.92 11.29
N GLN A 154 -8.72 -10.76 11.98
CA GLN A 154 -8.44 -12.17 12.18
C GLN A 154 -8.37 -12.96 10.87
N THR A 155 -9.11 -12.55 9.82
CA THR A 155 -9.13 -13.27 8.54
C THR A 155 -7.83 -13.15 7.76
N PHE A 156 -6.92 -12.27 8.19
CA PHE A 156 -5.61 -12.06 7.56
C PHE A 156 -4.51 -12.89 8.22
N GLN A 157 -4.81 -13.57 9.33
CA GLN A 157 -3.84 -14.44 10.00
C GLN A 157 -3.63 -15.74 9.21
N PRO A 158 -2.39 -16.23 9.09
CA PRO A 158 -2.13 -17.53 8.51
C PRO A 158 -2.70 -18.65 9.41
N PRO A 159 -3.06 -19.83 8.85
CA PRO A 159 -3.62 -20.95 9.62
C PRO A 159 -2.73 -21.44 10.77
N GLU A 160 -1.41 -21.43 10.56
CA GLU A 160 -0.41 -21.81 11.56
C GLU A 160 0.69 -20.73 11.63
N PRO A 161 0.58 -19.77 12.57
CA PRO A 161 1.59 -18.73 12.70
C PRO A 161 2.91 -19.30 13.25
N ILE A 162 3.98 -19.22 12.45
CA ILE A 162 5.33 -19.68 12.82
C ILE A 162 6.07 -18.63 13.68
N LYS A 163 5.65 -17.36 13.62
CA LYS A 163 6.24 -16.25 14.38
C LYS A 163 5.17 -15.20 14.73
N PRO A 164 5.35 -14.44 15.82
CA PRO A 164 4.46 -13.31 16.14
C PRO A 164 4.56 -12.23 15.07
N ARG A 165 3.43 -11.67 14.67
CA ARG A 165 3.32 -10.65 13.61
C ARG A 165 2.78 -9.33 14.14
N LYS A 166 3.10 -8.23 13.45
CA LYS A 166 2.65 -6.88 13.83
C LYS A 166 1.12 -6.79 13.97
N LEU A 167 0.38 -7.51 13.10
CA LEU A 167 -1.08 -7.52 13.09
C LEU A 167 -1.70 -8.01 14.41
N GLU A 168 -1.04 -8.92 15.13
CA GLU A 168 -1.57 -9.49 16.38
C GLU A 168 -1.76 -8.45 17.49
N LYS A 169 -1.06 -7.31 17.43
CA LYS A 169 -1.22 -6.21 18.38
C LYS A 169 -2.58 -5.50 18.24
N PHE A 170 -3.27 -5.71 17.13
CA PHE A 170 -4.48 -4.97 16.74
C PHE A 170 -5.75 -5.84 16.75
N ILE A 171 -5.61 -7.13 17.09
CA ILE A 171 -6.71 -8.10 17.23
C ILE A 171 -7.07 -8.23 18.71
#